data_AF-A0A9N9PKB2-F1
#
_entry.id   AF-A0A9N9PKB2-F1
#
_cell.length_a   1.000
_cell.length_b   1.000
_cell.length_c   1.000
_cell.angle_alpha   90.00
_cell.angle_beta   90.00
_cell.angle_gamma   90.00
#
_symmetry.space_group_name_H-M   'P 1'
#
loop_
_entity.id
_entity.type
_entity.pdbx_description
1 polymer ?
#
loop_
_entity_poly.entity_id
_entity_poly.type
_entity_poly.pdbx_seq_one_letter_code
_entity_poly.pdbx_strand_id
1 'polypeptide(L)'
;LQRMWSETSYHIQSLRDNSICAQEEFDSILDINDPGLCYRLSFDPADDVSLPFLKSPSIRPKVAILREQGVNGQAEMAFAFHLAGFTAIDVHMSDILSGEVTLEDFKGIAACGGFSYGDVLGAGSGWAKSILLHSKARQEFLNFFQNRQDTFVLG
;
A
#
# COMPACT_ATOMS: atom_id res chain seq x y z
N LEU A 1 -16.17 -34.31 5.27
CA LEU A 1 -15.28 -34.13 6.43
C LEU A 1 -14.85 -32.67 6.60
N GLN A 2 -14.27 -32.02 5.58
CA GLN A 2 -13.88 -30.60 5.64
C GLN A 2 -15.03 -29.67 6.03
N ARG A 3 -16.21 -29.85 5.43
CA ARG A 3 -17.40 -29.05 5.78
C ARG A 3 -17.78 -29.17 7.26
N MET A 4 -17.82 -30.39 7.80
CA MET A 4 -18.08 -30.62 9.23
C MET A 4 -17.01 -29.98 10.12
N TRP A 5 -15.73 -30.03 9.70
CA TRP A 5 -14.63 -29.40 10.43
C TRP A 5 -14.78 -27.87 10.50
N SER A 6 -15.30 -27.25 9.44
CA SER A 6 -15.51 -25.80 9.34
C SER A 6 -16.79 -25.29 10.02
N GLU A 7 -17.70 -26.17 10.48
CA GLU A 7 -19.02 -25.78 11.04
C GLU A 7 -18.90 -24.75 12.18
N THR A 8 -17.94 -24.94 13.11
CA THR A 8 -17.73 -24.00 14.22
C THR A 8 -17.36 -22.61 13.71
N SER A 9 -16.44 -22.52 12.76
CA SER A 9 -16.02 -21.23 12.17
C SER A 9 -17.19 -20.56 11.45
N TYR A 10 -17.95 -21.32 10.65
CA TYR A 10 -19.15 -20.83 9.97
C TYR A 10 -20.16 -20.23 10.95
N HIS A 11 -20.50 -20.95 12.03
CA HIS A 11 -21.48 -20.44 13.00
C HIS A 11 -20.99 -19.19 13.73
N ILE A 12 -19.70 -19.13 14.08
CA ILE A 12 -19.13 -17.92 14.70
C ILE A 12 -19.17 -16.73 13.73
N GLN A 13 -18.77 -16.92 12.47
CA GLN A 13 -18.81 -15.87 11.44
C GLN A 13 -20.25 -15.43 11.14
N SER A 14 -21.19 -16.35 11.00
CA SER A 14 -22.59 -16.04 10.69
C SER A 14 -23.28 -15.21 11.79
N LEU A 15 -22.85 -15.39 13.05
CA LEU A 15 -23.33 -14.61 14.18
C LEU A 15 -22.66 -13.23 14.32
N ARG A 16 -21.40 -13.10 13.88
CA ARG A 16 -20.57 -11.90 14.10
C ARG A 16 -20.54 -10.97 12.88
N ASP A 17 -20.47 -11.54 11.69
CA ASP A 17 -20.18 -10.89 10.42
C ASP A 17 -21.46 -10.81 9.56
N ASN A 18 -21.32 -10.59 8.25
CA ASN A 18 -22.45 -10.73 7.34
C ASN A 18 -22.74 -12.23 7.12
N SER A 19 -23.91 -12.68 7.57
CA SER A 19 -24.33 -14.08 7.49
C SER A 19 -24.37 -14.63 6.05
N ILE A 20 -24.61 -13.78 5.06
CA ILE A 20 -24.59 -14.19 3.64
C ILE A 20 -23.16 -14.54 3.23
N CYS A 21 -22.17 -13.69 3.54
CA CYS A 21 -20.77 -13.97 3.21
C CYS A 21 -20.24 -15.21 3.95
N ALA A 22 -20.62 -15.40 5.21
CA ALA A 22 -20.27 -16.61 5.97
C ALA A 22 -20.85 -17.88 5.32
N GLN A 23 -22.09 -17.82 4.82
CA GLN A 23 -22.72 -18.94 4.11
C GLN A 23 -22.04 -19.20 2.76
N GLU A 24 -21.70 -18.14 2.00
CA GLU A 24 -20.96 -18.24 0.74
C GLU A 24 -19.58 -18.89 0.94
N GLU A 25 -18.82 -18.47 1.95
CA GLU A 25 -17.52 -19.07 2.30
C GLU A 25 -17.69 -20.55 2.68
N PHE A 26 -18.72 -20.88 3.48
CA PHE A 26 -18.96 -22.26 3.92
C PHE A 26 -19.44 -23.18 2.78
N ASP A 27 -20.27 -22.68 1.86
CA ASP A 27 -20.75 -23.43 0.71
C ASP A 27 -19.67 -23.60 -0.36
N SER A 28 -18.66 -22.73 -0.43
CA SER A 28 -17.52 -22.89 -1.35
C SER A 28 -16.79 -24.23 -1.16
N ILE A 29 -16.79 -24.77 0.06
CA ILE A 29 -16.21 -26.08 0.42
C ILE A 29 -16.91 -27.25 -0.31
N LEU A 30 -18.15 -27.07 -0.79
CA LEU A 30 -18.87 -28.10 -1.54
C LEU A 30 -18.38 -28.26 -2.99
N ASP A 31 -17.69 -27.27 -3.54
CA ASP A 31 -17.18 -27.37 -4.90
C ASP A 31 -15.94 -28.27 -4.93
N ILE A 32 -16.16 -29.55 -5.23
CA ILE A 32 -15.09 -30.55 -5.37
C ILE A 32 -14.16 -30.30 -6.57
N ASN A 33 -14.54 -29.38 -7.47
CA ASN A 33 -13.75 -29.03 -8.64
C ASN A 33 -13.00 -27.70 -8.46
N ASP A 34 -13.05 -27.08 -7.27
CA ASP A 34 -12.28 -25.87 -6.99
C ASP A 34 -10.78 -26.15 -7.19
N PRO A 35 -10.12 -25.52 -8.19
CA PRO A 35 -8.71 -25.73 -8.45
C PRO A 35 -7.81 -25.03 -7.42
N GLY A 36 -8.39 -24.24 -6.51
CA GLY A 36 -7.68 -23.35 -5.59
C GLY A 36 -7.01 -22.19 -6.32
N LEU A 37 -6.03 -21.57 -5.66
CA LEU A 37 -5.26 -20.47 -6.22
C LEU A 37 -4.44 -20.94 -7.44
N CYS A 38 -4.76 -20.38 -8.61
CA CYS A 38 -4.09 -20.68 -9.88
C CYS A 38 -3.58 -19.41 -10.55
N TYR A 39 -2.38 -19.48 -11.14
CA TYR A 39 -1.73 -18.32 -11.79
C TYR A 39 -1.63 -18.53 -13.30
N ARG A 40 -1.91 -17.48 -14.08
CA ARG A 40 -1.62 -17.41 -15.52
C ARG A 40 -0.73 -16.21 -15.77
N LEU A 41 0.55 -16.45 -16.01
CA LEU A 41 1.55 -15.39 -16.16
C LEU A 41 1.62 -14.94 -17.62
N SER A 42 1.58 -13.63 -17.84
CA SER A 42 1.81 -13.02 -19.16
C SER A 42 3.25 -12.51 -19.34
N PHE A 43 4.12 -12.74 -18.34
CA PHE A 43 5.53 -12.36 -18.30
C PHE A 43 6.33 -13.42 -17.53
N ASP A 44 7.65 -13.41 -17.67
CA ASP A 44 8.54 -14.26 -16.88
C ASP A 44 8.91 -13.56 -15.56
N PRO A 45 8.50 -14.09 -14.39
CA PRO A 45 8.83 -13.46 -13.10
C PRO A 45 10.33 -13.53 -12.76
N ALA A 46 11.12 -14.34 -13.47
CA ALA A 46 12.56 -14.36 -13.34
C ALA A 46 13.27 -13.27 -14.17
N ASP A 47 12.56 -12.62 -15.10
CA ASP A 47 13.11 -11.52 -15.90
C ASP A 47 13.13 -10.21 -15.10
N ASP A 48 14.31 -9.86 -14.59
CA ASP A 48 14.51 -8.61 -13.86
C ASP A 48 14.77 -7.44 -14.84
N VAL A 49 13.66 -6.80 -15.24
CA VAL A 49 13.65 -5.62 -16.10
C VAL A 49 14.36 -4.40 -15.49
N SER A 50 14.68 -4.41 -14.19
CA SER A 50 15.38 -3.32 -13.50
C SER A 50 16.92 -3.40 -13.67
N LEU A 51 17.47 -4.57 -14.03
CA LEU A 51 18.92 -4.81 -14.15
C LEU A 51 19.68 -3.78 -14.98
N PRO A 52 19.18 -3.28 -16.13
CA PRO A 52 19.88 -2.25 -16.91
C PRO A 52 20.07 -0.95 -16.12
N PHE A 53 19.13 -0.61 -15.24
CA PHE A 53 19.16 0.61 -14.43
C PHE A 53 20.02 0.43 -13.16
N LEU A 54 20.06 -0.78 -12.59
CA LEU A 54 20.89 -1.10 -11.41
C LEU A 54 22.40 -1.04 -11.71
N LYS A 55 22.82 -1.34 -12.95
CA LYS A 55 24.22 -1.37 -13.38
C LYS A 55 24.84 0.02 -13.62
N SER A 56 24.04 1.08 -13.61
CA SER A 56 24.49 2.47 -13.68
C SER A 56 24.36 3.12 -12.28
N PRO A 57 25.34 2.94 -11.38
CA PRO A 57 25.21 3.26 -9.95
C PRO A 57 25.12 4.75 -9.61
N SER A 58 25.21 5.66 -10.59
CA SER A 58 25.34 7.09 -10.29
C SER A 58 24.05 7.77 -9.83
N ILE A 59 22.85 7.22 -10.08
CA ILE A 59 21.59 7.85 -9.66
C ILE A 59 20.52 6.78 -9.33
N ARG A 60 20.34 6.46 -8.04
CA ARG A 60 19.15 5.74 -7.55
C ARG A 60 18.05 6.74 -7.22
N PRO A 61 16.94 6.82 -7.98
CA PRO A 61 15.89 7.81 -7.74
C PRO A 61 15.30 7.67 -6.34
N LYS A 62 15.06 8.80 -5.67
CA LYS A 62 14.43 8.81 -4.35
C LYS A 62 12.92 8.58 -4.48
N VAL A 63 12.40 7.71 -3.61
CA VAL A 63 10.96 7.53 -3.39
C VAL A 63 10.65 7.82 -1.94
N ALA A 64 9.63 8.65 -1.71
CA ALA A 64 9.12 8.93 -0.38
C ALA A 64 8.21 7.77 0.04
N ILE A 65 8.67 6.98 0.99
CA ILE A 65 7.89 5.95 1.66
C ILE A 65 7.08 6.68 2.71
N LEU A 66 5.90 7.13 2.30
CA LEU A 66 5.11 8.09 3.04
C LEU A 66 4.27 7.37 4.10
N ARG A 67 4.37 7.86 5.34
CA ARG A 67 3.61 7.33 6.48
C ARG A 67 3.05 8.42 7.39
N GLU A 68 2.00 8.04 8.10
CA GLU A 68 1.35 8.82 9.15
C GLU A 68 1.28 7.96 10.43
N GLN A 69 0.96 8.55 11.57
CA GLN A 69 0.70 7.80 12.80
C GLN A 69 -0.34 6.69 12.57
N GLY A 70 0.03 5.44 12.90
CA GLY A 70 -0.82 4.26 12.70
C GLY A 70 -0.61 3.52 11.38
N VAL A 71 0.17 4.08 10.44
CA VAL A 71 0.71 3.31 9.31
C VAL A 71 1.66 2.23 9.81
N ASN A 72 1.58 1.04 9.24
CA ASN A 72 2.34 -0.13 9.68
C ASN A 72 2.94 -0.98 8.55
N GLY A 73 2.71 -0.61 7.27
CA GLY A 73 3.25 -1.32 6.11
C GLY A 73 4.41 -0.62 5.39
N GLN A 74 5.07 0.34 6.04
CA GLN A 74 6.14 1.14 5.43
C GLN A 74 7.43 0.36 5.18
N ALA A 75 7.71 -0.68 5.98
CA ALA A 75 8.99 -1.39 5.92
C ALA A 75 9.09 -2.28 4.68
N GLU A 76 8.04 -3.04 4.39
CA GLU A 76 7.90 -3.88 3.21
C GLU A 76 7.75 -3.04 1.93
N MET A 77 7.07 -1.89 2.00
CA MET A 77 7.01 -0.95 0.89
C MET A 77 8.41 -0.43 0.54
N ALA A 78 9.17 0.02 1.55
CA ALA A 78 10.54 0.46 1.38
C ALA A 78 11.44 -0.65 0.79
N PHE A 79 11.28 -1.88 1.27
CA PHE A 79 12.02 -3.04 0.78
C PHE A 79 11.73 -3.34 -0.69
N ALA A 80 10.46 -3.32 -1.11
CA ALA A 80 10.07 -3.55 -2.50
C ALA A 80 10.69 -2.50 -3.44
N PHE A 81 10.63 -1.22 -3.07
CA PHE A 81 11.28 -0.15 -3.83
C PHE A 81 12.81 -0.26 -3.84
N HIS A 82 13.41 -0.67 -2.72
CA HIS A 82 14.84 -0.91 -2.65
C HIS A 82 15.30 -2.01 -3.62
N LEU A 83 14.55 -3.11 -3.70
CA LEU A 83 14.80 -4.20 -4.65
C LEU A 83 14.66 -3.72 -6.11
N ALA A 84 13.69 -2.84 -6.38
CA ALA A 84 13.51 -2.22 -7.70
C ALA A 84 14.54 -1.12 -8.04
N GLY A 85 15.53 -0.88 -7.17
CA GLY A 85 16.64 0.05 -7.43
C GLY A 85 16.46 1.48 -6.91
N PHE A 86 15.38 1.78 -6.19
CA PHE A 86 15.15 3.11 -5.63
C PHE A 86 15.94 3.35 -4.35
N THR A 87 16.16 4.62 -4.03
CA THR A 87 16.52 5.06 -2.68
C THR A 87 15.23 5.30 -1.91
N ALA A 88 14.79 4.33 -1.12
CA ALA A 88 13.61 4.44 -0.27
C ALA A 88 13.93 5.31 0.95
N ILE A 89 13.19 6.40 1.12
CA ILE A 89 13.33 7.32 2.26
C ILE A 89 12.07 7.25 3.10
N ASP A 90 12.21 6.99 4.39
CA ASP A 90 11.10 7.12 5.34
C ASP A 90 10.71 8.60 5.45
N VAL A 91 9.46 8.92 5.13
CA VAL A 91 8.92 10.28 5.23
C VAL A 91 7.67 10.22 6.08
N HIS A 92 7.77 10.70 7.30
CA HIS A 92 6.59 10.87 8.14
C HIS A 92 5.88 12.18 7.80
N MET A 93 4.56 12.22 7.94
CA MET A 93 3.79 13.44 7.71
C MET A 93 4.27 14.62 8.56
N SER A 94 4.81 14.38 9.75
CA SER A 94 5.43 15.43 10.57
C SER A 94 6.56 16.17 9.85
N ASP A 95 7.33 15.47 9.02
CA ASP A 95 8.51 16.02 8.35
C ASP A 95 8.10 16.98 7.22
N ILE A 96 7.00 16.67 6.53
CA ILE A 96 6.38 17.54 5.52
C ILE A 96 5.69 18.74 6.18
N LEU A 97 4.96 18.49 7.29
CA LEU A 97 4.21 19.51 8.01
C LEU A 97 5.16 20.55 8.65
N SER A 98 6.27 20.11 9.23
CA SER A 98 7.31 21.00 9.77
C SER A 98 8.10 21.68 8.65
N GLY A 99 8.26 21.03 7.50
CA GLY A 99 9.09 21.51 6.40
C GLY A 99 10.51 21.01 6.38
N GLU A 100 10.86 20.05 7.23
CA GLU A 100 12.13 19.35 7.19
C GLU A 100 12.30 18.59 5.87
N VAL A 101 11.19 18.18 5.24
CA VAL A 101 11.16 17.48 3.95
C VAL A 101 10.27 18.23 2.95
N THR A 102 10.77 18.37 1.71
CA THR A 102 9.99 18.79 0.53
C THR A 102 9.82 17.62 -0.44
N LEU A 103 8.66 17.55 -1.11
CA LEU A 103 8.37 16.53 -2.11
C LEU A 103 9.11 16.77 -3.44
N GLU A 104 9.75 17.93 -3.62
CA GLU A 104 10.56 18.24 -4.81
C GLU A 104 11.75 17.27 -4.98
N ASP A 105 12.33 16.78 -3.87
CA ASP A 105 13.48 15.88 -3.86
C ASP A 105 13.18 14.45 -4.37
N PHE A 106 11.91 14.13 -4.60
CA PHE A 106 11.45 12.78 -4.88
C PHE A 106 10.99 12.61 -6.33
N LYS A 107 11.18 11.41 -6.89
CA LYS A 107 10.57 10.99 -8.15
C LYS A 107 9.27 10.23 -7.94
N GLY A 108 9.07 9.67 -6.76
CA GLY A 108 7.86 8.92 -6.42
C GLY A 108 7.41 9.14 -4.99
N ILE A 109 6.11 8.94 -4.77
CA ILE A 109 5.51 8.81 -3.44
C ILE A 109 4.82 7.45 -3.37
N ALA A 110 5.02 6.74 -2.26
CA ALA A 110 4.29 5.53 -1.93
C ALA A 110 3.54 5.74 -0.59
N ALA A 111 2.23 5.93 -0.64
CA ALA A 111 1.40 6.00 0.55
C ALA A 111 1.22 4.58 1.12
N CYS A 112 1.77 4.35 2.31
CA CYS A 112 1.84 3.00 2.87
C CYS A 112 0.56 2.59 3.60
N GLY A 113 0.29 1.28 3.60
CA GLY A 113 -0.87 0.70 4.27
C GLY A 113 -0.77 0.71 5.81
N GLY A 114 -1.93 0.57 6.45
CA GLY A 114 -2.07 0.47 7.90
C GLY A 114 -3.37 1.09 8.37
N PHE A 115 -3.39 1.52 9.64
CA PHE A 115 -4.56 2.08 10.31
C PHE A 115 -4.25 3.52 10.73
N SER A 116 -4.04 4.40 9.76
CA SER A 116 -3.71 5.81 10.05
C SER A 116 -4.79 6.43 10.94
N TYR A 117 -4.41 7.02 12.08
CA TYR A 117 -5.35 7.48 13.11
C TYR A 117 -6.37 6.42 13.60
N GLY A 118 -6.05 5.13 13.48
CA GLY A 118 -6.93 4.03 13.86
C GLY A 118 -8.20 3.93 13.02
N ASP A 119 -8.18 4.44 11.78
CA ASP A 119 -9.33 4.55 10.87
C ASP A 119 -10.53 5.35 11.44
N VAL A 120 -10.30 6.09 12.51
CA VAL A 120 -11.31 6.95 13.12
C VAL A 120 -11.66 8.08 12.14
N LEU A 121 -12.97 8.37 12.03
CA LEU A 121 -13.55 9.26 11.02
C LEU A 121 -13.48 8.74 9.57
N GLY A 122 -13.22 7.43 9.40
CA GLY A 122 -13.11 6.74 8.12
C GLY A 122 -11.65 6.49 7.74
N ALA A 123 -11.34 5.27 7.29
CA ALA A 123 -9.99 4.87 6.88
C ALA A 123 -9.38 5.89 5.89
N GLY A 124 -8.16 6.32 6.17
CA GLY A 124 -7.43 7.33 5.40
C GLY A 124 -7.94 8.78 5.49
N SER A 125 -9.14 9.03 6.06
CA SER A 125 -9.74 10.37 6.06
C SER A 125 -9.01 11.36 6.95
N GLY A 126 -8.51 10.92 8.12
CA GLY A 126 -7.72 11.77 9.01
C GLY A 126 -6.43 12.25 8.34
N TRP A 127 -5.72 11.33 7.69
CA TRP A 127 -4.48 11.61 6.97
C TRP A 127 -4.72 12.51 5.75
N ALA A 128 -5.69 12.19 4.90
CA ALA A 128 -5.99 13.04 3.74
C ALA A 128 -6.39 14.47 4.17
N LYS A 129 -7.19 14.61 5.23
CA LYS A 129 -7.60 15.93 5.74
C LYS A 129 -6.46 16.67 6.42
N SER A 130 -5.51 16.01 7.09
CA SER A 130 -4.33 16.67 7.66
C SER A 130 -3.50 17.35 6.56
N ILE A 131 -3.36 16.70 5.40
CA ILE A 131 -2.75 17.28 4.20
C ILE A 131 -3.59 18.45 3.66
N LEU A 132 -4.88 18.22 3.38
CA LEU A 132 -5.75 19.19 2.72
C LEU A 132 -5.97 20.47 3.54
N LEU A 133 -6.00 20.37 4.86
CA LEU A 133 -6.25 21.48 5.76
C LEU A 133 -4.97 22.22 6.19
N HIS A 134 -3.79 21.66 5.92
CA HIS A 134 -2.52 22.31 6.18
C HIS A 134 -1.96 22.93 4.89
N SER A 135 -1.91 24.26 4.81
CA SER A 135 -1.56 25.01 3.59
C SER A 135 -0.24 24.56 2.94
N LYS A 136 0.82 24.38 3.73
CA LYS A 136 2.14 23.95 3.25
C LYS A 136 2.10 22.54 2.64
N ALA A 137 1.67 21.54 3.41
CA ALA A 137 1.54 20.17 2.93
C ALA A 137 0.64 20.09 1.70
N ARG A 138 -0.53 20.74 1.72
CA ARG A 138 -1.42 20.82 0.55
C ARG A 138 -0.67 21.31 -0.70
N GLN A 139 0.14 22.35 -0.56
CA GLN A 139 0.90 22.90 -1.69
C GLN A 139 2.00 21.94 -2.16
N GLU A 140 2.72 21.27 -1.25
CA GLU A 140 3.71 20.24 -1.60
C GLU A 140 3.08 19.13 -2.44
N PHE A 141 1.94 18.58 -2.01
CA PHE A 141 1.24 17.52 -2.74
C PHE A 141 0.66 18.02 -4.06
N LEU A 142 0.07 19.24 -4.11
CA LEU A 142 -0.39 19.83 -5.37
C LEU A 142 0.76 20.02 -6.36
N ASN A 143 1.90 20.53 -5.91
CA ASN A 143 3.09 20.71 -6.75
C ASN A 143 3.58 19.36 -7.29
N PHE A 144 3.62 18.32 -6.44
CA PHE A 144 4.05 16.99 -6.84
C PHE A 144 3.13 16.35 -7.89
N PHE A 145 1.81 16.52 -7.74
CA PHE A 145 0.82 15.90 -8.63
C PHE A 145 0.52 16.68 -9.91
N GLN A 146 0.49 18.03 -9.84
CA GLN A 146 0.02 18.86 -10.96
C GLN A 146 1.16 19.55 -11.70
N ASN A 147 2.18 20.00 -10.98
CA ASN A 147 3.22 20.86 -11.56
C ASN A 147 4.41 20.07 -12.10
N ARG A 148 4.46 18.76 -11.85
CA ARG A 148 5.53 17.87 -12.31
C ARG A 148 4.96 16.77 -13.21
N GLN A 149 5.66 16.51 -14.31
CA GLN A 149 5.30 15.48 -15.31
C GLN A 149 6.21 14.25 -15.22
N ASP A 150 7.18 14.27 -14.31
CA ASP A 150 8.23 13.27 -14.14
C ASP A 150 8.09 12.51 -12.81
N THR A 151 6.89 12.50 -12.25
CA THR A 151 6.55 11.91 -10.95
C THR A 151 5.63 10.71 -11.09
N PHE A 152 5.72 9.78 -10.14
CA PHE A 152 4.75 8.69 -9.99
C PHE A 152 4.22 8.62 -8.57
N VAL A 153 3.05 7.99 -8.40
CA VAL A 153 2.39 7.81 -7.10
C VAL A 153 1.85 6.39 -7.02
N LEU A 154 2.01 5.78 -5.86
CA LEU A 154 1.39 4.52 -5.46
C LEU A 154 0.72 4.72 -4.11
N GLY A 155 -0.48 4.17 -3.92
CA GLY A 155 -1.24 4.23 -2.67
C GLY A 155 -2.39 3.25 -2.68
#